data_AF-A0A4Q3MKU6-F1
#
_entry.id   AF-A0A4Q3MKU6-F1
#
_cell.length_a   1.000
_cell.length_b   1.000
_cell.length_c   1.000
_cell.angle_alpha   90.00
_cell.angle_beta   90.00
_cell.angle_gamma   90.00
#
_symmetry.space_group_name_H-M   'P 1'
#
loop_
_entity.id
_entity.type
_entity.pdbx_description
1 polymer ?
#
loop_
_entity_poly.entity_id
_entity_poly.type
_entity_poly.pdbx_seq_one_letter_code
_entity_poly.pdbx_strand_id
1 'polypeptide(L)'
;MPGYRFTTFDGKRVDFGDEPLPFRDDHAASDAAQKALVNMADDALPNGKAVDLTASVDNDDGERIYEASLTFRAKTADDMKAEQARKDGDGENAAEAIARALNNFEAPKS
;
A
#
# COMPACT_ATOMS: atom_id res chain seq x y z
N MET A 1 -23.70 24.71 9.38
CA MET A 1 -22.98 23.42 9.34
C MET A 1 -21.61 23.73 8.79
N PRO A 2 -20.52 23.33 9.45
CA PRO A 2 -19.16 23.54 8.93
C PRO A 2 -18.97 22.83 7.59
N GLY A 3 -18.17 23.43 6.72
CA GLY A 3 -17.72 22.89 5.46
C GLY A 3 -16.44 22.06 5.64
N TYR A 4 -16.34 21.01 4.84
CA TYR A 4 -15.19 20.11 4.85
C TYR A 4 -14.77 19.79 3.42
N ARG A 5 -13.48 19.95 3.11
CA ARG A 5 -12.93 19.61 1.80
C ARG A 5 -12.34 18.22 1.85
N PHE A 6 -12.74 17.37 0.91
CA PHE A 6 -12.25 16.01 0.79
C PHE A 6 -11.21 15.96 -0.31
N THR A 7 -10.09 15.27 -0.05
CA THR A 7 -9.12 14.92 -1.07
C THR A 7 -8.96 13.41 -1.09
N THR A 8 -9.18 12.79 -2.24
CA THR A 8 -9.04 11.33 -2.42
C THR A 8 -7.98 11.01 -3.47
N PHE A 9 -7.38 9.84 -3.35
CA PHE A 9 -6.49 9.26 -4.34
C PHE A 9 -6.94 7.83 -4.62
N ASP A 10 -7.32 7.56 -5.88
CA ASP A 10 -7.88 6.28 -6.33
C ASP A 10 -6.82 5.29 -6.86
N GLY A 11 -5.54 5.57 -6.60
CA GLY A 11 -4.41 4.83 -7.16
C GLY A 11 -3.95 5.32 -8.53
N LYS A 12 -4.69 6.24 -9.17
CA LYS A 12 -4.36 6.78 -10.51
C LYS A 12 -4.37 8.30 -10.53
N ARG A 13 -5.33 8.93 -9.87
CA ARG A 13 -5.53 10.39 -9.85
C ARG A 13 -5.87 10.84 -8.44
N VAL A 14 -5.41 12.05 -8.13
CA VAL A 14 -5.86 12.78 -6.95
C VAL A 14 -7.10 13.57 -7.36
N ASP A 15 -8.19 13.37 -6.64
CA ASP A 15 -9.40 14.17 -6.74
C ASP A 15 -9.43 15.13 -5.56
N PHE A 16 -9.41 16.43 -5.87
CA PHE A 16 -9.60 17.48 -4.89
C PHE A 16 -11.07 17.87 -4.99
N GLY A 17 -11.88 17.52 -3.99
CA GLY A 17 -13.30 17.86 -4.00
C GLY A 17 -13.47 19.36 -4.24
N ASP A 18 -14.19 19.71 -5.31
CA ASP A 18 -14.29 21.09 -5.80
C ASP A 18 -14.95 22.01 -4.76
N GLU A 19 -15.98 21.51 -4.06
CA GLU A 19 -16.76 22.25 -3.08
C GLU A 19 -16.67 21.64 -1.67
N PRO A 20 -16.57 22.46 -0.61
CA PRO A 20 -16.71 21.98 0.76
C PRO A 20 -18.09 21.37 1.00
N LEU A 21 -18.13 20.18 1.58
CA LEU A 21 -19.36 19.48 1.92
C LEU A 21 -19.78 19.81 3.36
N PRO A 22 -21.07 20.09 3.62
CA PRO A 22 -21.53 20.42 4.96
C PRO A 22 -21.69 19.16 5.82
N PHE A 23 -21.05 19.16 6.99
CA PHE A 23 -21.23 18.10 8.00
C PHE A 23 -21.65 18.69 9.35
N ARG A 24 -22.04 17.82 10.29
CA ARG A 24 -22.42 18.25 11.64
C ARG A 24 -21.20 18.65 12.47
N ASP A 25 -20.14 17.85 12.37
CA ASP A 25 -18.92 17.93 13.15
C ASP A 25 -17.79 17.14 12.44
N ASP A 26 -16.57 17.26 12.96
CA ASP A 26 -15.36 16.64 12.41
C ASP A 26 -15.47 15.11 12.37
N HIS A 27 -16.15 14.51 13.35
CA HIS A 27 -16.34 13.07 13.41
C HIS A 27 -17.23 12.60 12.25
N ALA A 28 -18.33 13.30 11.97
CA ALA A 28 -19.21 12.99 10.85
C ALA A 28 -18.49 13.12 9.50
N ALA A 29 -17.62 14.12 9.35
CA ALA A 29 -16.81 14.28 8.13
C ALA A 29 -15.76 13.16 8.00
N SER A 30 -15.11 12.78 9.10
CA SER A 30 -14.14 11.67 9.14
C SER A 30 -14.80 10.32 8.80
N ASP A 31 -15.98 10.03 9.37
CA ASP A 31 -16.77 8.83 9.05
C ASP A 31 -17.12 8.77 7.57
N ALA A 32 -17.43 9.91 6.96
CA ALA A 32 -17.72 9.99 5.53
C ALA A 32 -16.48 9.71 4.68
N ALA A 33 -15.30 10.24 5.06
CA ALA A 33 -14.05 9.94 4.36
C ALA A 33 -13.66 8.47 4.47
N GLN A 34 -13.85 7.86 5.64
CA GLN A 34 -13.61 6.43 5.82
C GLN A 34 -14.51 5.59 4.92
N LYS A 35 -15.81 5.91 4.82
CA LYS A 35 -16.74 5.22 3.91
C LYS A 35 -16.34 5.42 2.45
N ALA A 36 -15.92 6.62 2.07
CA ALA A 36 -15.42 6.90 0.72
C ALA A 36 -14.20 6.03 0.38
N LEU A 37 -13.25 5.87 1.31
CA LEU A 37 -12.08 5.01 1.12
C LEU A 37 -12.48 3.55 0.89
N VAL A 38 -13.46 3.04 1.64
CA VAL A 38 -13.97 1.67 1.46
C VAL A 38 -14.66 1.50 0.11
N ASN A 39 -15.47 2.47 -0.32
CA ASN A 39 -16.12 2.41 -1.63
C ASN A 39 -15.09 2.43 -2.77
N MET A 40 -14.06 3.28 -2.68
CA MET A 40 -12.96 3.28 -3.66
C MET A 40 -12.22 1.93 -3.71
N ALA A 41 -12.05 1.27 -2.57
CA ALA A 41 -11.47 -0.07 -2.53
C ALA A 41 -12.37 -1.10 -3.22
N ASP A 42 -13.68 -1.07 -2.97
CA ASP A 42 -14.65 -1.97 -3.64
C ASP A 42 -14.65 -1.77 -5.17
N ASP A 43 -14.51 -0.53 -5.64
CA ASP A 43 -14.44 -0.22 -7.08
C ASP A 43 -13.10 -0.65 -7.72
N ALA A 44 -11.98 -0.49 -7.01
CA ALA A 44 -10.64 -0.73 -7.56
C ALA A 44 -10.22 -2.22 -7.54
N LEU A 45 -10.65 -2.98 -6.53
CA LEU A 45 -10.16 -4.35 -6.28
C LEU A 45 -10.61 -5.43 -7.25
N PRO A 46 -11.82 -5.43 -7.85
CA PRO A 46 -12.30 -6.52 -8.71
C PRO A 46 -11.40 -6.86 -9.90
N ASN A 47 -10.47 -5.97 -10.28
CA ASN A 47 -9.56 -6.14 -11.41
C ASN A 47 -8.07 -5.91 -11.06
N GLY A 48 -7.72 -5.68 -9.78
CA GLY A 48 -6.39 -5.26 -9.37
C GLY A 48 -5.62 -6.31 -8.57
N LYS A 49 -4.37 -6.62 -8.98
CA LYS A 49 -3.40 -7.32 -8.09
C LYS A 49 -2.83 -6.40 -7.01
N ALA A 50 -2.97 -5.10 -7.19
CA ALA A 50 -2.48 -4.11 -6.24
C ALA A 50 -3.22 -2.78 -6.40
N VAL A 51 -3.42 -2.07 -5.30
CA VAL A 51 -3.89 -0.69 -5.30
C VAL A 51 -3.40 0.04 -4.05
N ASP A 52 -3.11 1.33 -4.19
CA ASP A 52 -2.84 2.24 -3.09
C ASP A 52 -3.89 3.36 -3.13
N LEU A 53 -4.64 3.54 -2.05
CA LEU A 53 -5.75 4.48 -1.94
C LEU A 53 -5.55 5.40 -0.74
N THR A 54 -6.01 6.65 -0.84
CA THR A 54 -5.98 7.61 0.26
C THR A 54 -7.26 8.44 0.29
N ALA A 55 -7.74 8.78 1.48
CA ALA A 55 -8.79 9.76 1.69
C ALA A 55 -8.38 10.70 2.84
N SER A 56 -8.57 11.99 2.64
CA SER A 56 -8.26 13.02 3.65
C SER A 56 -9.34 14.09 3.69
N VAL A 57 -9.46 14.73 4.85
CA VAL A 57 -10.44 15.79 5.10
C VAL A 57 -9.76 16.97 5.75
N ASP A 58 -10.00 18.13 5.17
CA ASP A 58 -9.61 19.43 5.73
C ASP A 58 -10.87 20.18 6.17
N ASN A 59 -10.83 20.83 7.35
CA ASN A 59 -11.95 21.63 7.87
C ASN A 59 -12.00 23.03 7.23
N ASP A 60 -12.97 23.86 7.64
CA ASP A 60 -13.14 25.24 7.14
C ASP A 60 -11.92 26.15 7.42
N ASP A 61 -11.15 25.86 8.47
CA ASP A 61 -9.92 26.59 8.81
C ASP A 61 -8.72 26.14 7.95
N GLY A 62 -8.92 25.14 7.08
CA GLY A 62 -7.87 24.54 6.25
C GLY A 62 -6.97 23.58 7.01
N GLU A 63 -7.35 23.16 8.22
CA GLU A 63 -6.63 22.16 8.99
C GLU A 63 -7.06 20.76 8.55
N ARG A 64 -6.06 19.89 8.31
CA ARG A 64 -6.30 18.47 8.06
C ARG A 64 -6.74 17.77 9.34
N ILE A 65 -8.03 17.46 9.43
CA ILE A 65 -8.62 16.79 10.59
C ILE A 65 -8.60 15.26 10.47
N TYR A 66 -8.44 14.72 9.26
CA TYR A 66 -8.47 13.29 9.00
C TYR A 66 -7.62 12.91 7.78
N GLU A 67 -6.91 11.78 7.89
CA GLU A 67 -6.22 11.13 6.77
C GLU A 67 -6.20 9.62 6.99
N ALA A 68 -6.55 8.85 5.96
CA ALA A 68 -6.50 7.40 5.97
C ALA A 68 -5.98 6.89 4.62
N SER A 69 -5.24 5.78 4.66
CA SER A 69 -4.70 5.12 3.47
C SER A 69 -4.90 3.61 3.52
N LEU A 70 -5.05 3.00 2.34
CA LEU A 70 -5.20 1.57 2.14
C LEU A 70 -4.26 1.11 1.04
N THR A 71 -3.34 0.21 1.37
CA THR A 71 -2.49 -0.49 0.42
C THR A 71 -2.92 -1.95 0.34
N PHE A 72 -3.28 -2.39 -0.86
CA PHE A 72 -3.64 -3.77 -1.15
C PHE A 72 -2.63 -4.41 -2.10
N ARG A 73 -2.25 -5.66 -1.82
CA ARG A 73 -1.39 -6.49 -2.68
C ARG A 73 -1.91 -7.93 -2.63
N ALA A 74 -2.30 -8.47 -3.78
CA ALA A 74 -2.69 -9.86 -3.95
C ALA A 74 -1.59 -10.66 -4.65
N LYS A 75 -1.44 -11.91 -4.24
CA LYS A 75 -0.60 -12.91 -4.90
C LYS A 75 -1.46 -14.10 -5.26
N THR A 76 -1.34 -14.58 -6.50
CA THR A 76 -1.92 -15.87 -6.90
C THR A 76 -1.08 -17.02 -6.33
N ALA A 77 -1.62 -18.24 -6.36
CA ALA A 77 -0.86 -19.43 -6.02
C ALA A 77 0.43 -19.57 -6.85
N ASP A 78 0.40 -19.14 -8.11
CA ASP A 78 1.58 -19.14 -8.98
C ASP A 78 2.61 -18.09 -8.55
N ASP A 79 2.16 -16.86 -8.26
CA ASP A 79 3.03 -15.79 -7.73
C ASP A 79 3.73 -16.25 -6.43
N MET A 80 3.01 -16.93 -5.54
CA MET A 80 3.56 -17.47 -4.29
C MET A 80 4.55 -18.61 -4.53
N LYS A 81 4.25 -19.55 -5.45
CA LYS A 81 5.17 -20.65 -5.80
C LYS A 81 6.44 -20.13 -6.46
N ALA A 82 6.33 -19.15 -7.36
CA ALA A 82 7.48 -18.53 -8.02
C ALA A 82 8.37 -17.80 -7.02
N GLU A 83 7.79 -17.09 -6.04
CA GLU A 83 8.56 -16.45 -4.96
C GLU A 83 9.26 -17.47 -4.06
N GLN A 84 8.57 -18.57 -3.73
CA GLN A 84 9.15 -19.64 -2.92
C GLN A 84 10.31 -20.33 -3.64
N ALA A 85 10.15 -20.68 -4.92
CA ALA A 85 11.20 -21.31 -5.72
C ALA A 85 12.45 -20.42 -5.87
N ARG A 86 12.29 -19.09 -5.95
CA ARG A 86 13.42 -18.14 -5.94
C ARG A 86 14.15 -18.17 -4.60
N LYS A 87 13.41 -18.11 -3.49
CA LYS A 87 14.00 -18.16 -2.13
C LYS A 87 14.76 -19.48 -1.90
N ASP A 88 14.20 -20.59 -2.36
CA ASP A 88 14.81 -21.91 -2.18
C ASP A 88 16.06 -22.07 -3.07
N GLY A 89 16.04 -21.58 -4.32
CA GLY A 89 17.18 -21.62 -5.23
C GLY A 89 18.33 -20.67 -4.86
N ASP A 90 18.05 -19.52 -4.25
CA ASP A 90 19.09 -18.63 -3.72
C ASP A 90 19.79 -19.21 -2.48
N GLY A 91 19.07 -20.01 -1.68
CA GLY A 91 19.63 -20.70 -0.51
C GLY A 91 20.69 -21.75 -0.88
N GLU A 92 20.46 -22.53 -1.94
CA GLU A 92 21.41 -23.53 -2.44
C GLU A 92 22.66 -22.86 -3.04
N ASN A 93 22.50 -21.77 -3.81
CA ASN A 93 23.63 -21.04 -4.40
C ASN A 93 24.48 -20.33 -3.34
N ALA A 94 23.86 -19.76 -2.29
CA ALA A 94 24.59 -19.11 -1.20
C ALA A 94 25.39 -20.13 -0.36
N ALA A 95 24.79 -21.29 -0.05
CA ALA A 95 25.48 -22.36 0.67
C ALA A 95 26.65 -22.92 -0.15
N GLU A 96 26.48 -23.11 -1.46
CA GLU A 96 27.55 -23.59 -2.34
C GLU A 96 28.67 -22.56 -2.52
N ALA A 97 28.34 -21.26 -2.60
CA ALA A 97 29.32 -20.19 -2.65
C ALA A 97 30.17 -20.11 -1.36
N ILE A 98 29.54 -20.27 -0.19
CA ILE A 98 30.24 -20.30 1.10
C ILE A 98 31.12 -21.56 1.22
N ALA A 99 30.62 -22.73 0.82
CA ALA A 99 31.38 -23.97 0.83
C ALA A 99 32.62 -23.92 -0.10
N ARG A 100 32.47 -23.33 -1.30
CA ARG A 100 33.60 -23.10 -2.22
C ARG A 100 34.61 -22.12 -1.66
N ALA A 101 34.16 -21.04 -1.01
CA ALA A 101 35.04 -20.06 -0.38
C ALA A 101 35.87 -20.67 0.77
N LEU A 102 35.26 -21.54 1.59
CA LEU A 102 35.95 -22.24 2.67
C LEU A 102 36.97 -23.26 2.14
N ASN A 103 36.62 -24.03 1.10
CA ASN A 103 37.56 -25.00 0.50
C ASN A 103 38.74 -24.34 -0.23
N ASN A 104 38.59 -23.12 -0.76
CA ASN A 104 39.69 -22.38 -1.39
C ASN A 104 40.65 -21.74 -0.38
N PHE A 105 40.32 -21.70 0.91
CA PHE A 105 41.19 -21.16 1.97
C PHE A 105 42.19 -22.19 2.53
N GLU A 106 42.04 -23.50 2.24
CA GLU A 106 42.88 -24.56 2.82
C GLU A 106 44.05 -25.06 1.94
N ALA A 107 44.46 -24.34 0.89
CA ALA A 107 45.69 -24.69 0.17
C ALA A 107 46.56 -23.49 -0.20
N PRO A 108 47.60 -23.24 0.61
CA PRO A 108 48.94 -23.14 0.05
C PRO A 108 49.83 -24.24 0.65
N LYS A 109 50.06 -25.32 -0.10
CA LYS A 109 51.21 -26.19 0.16
C LYS A 109 52.43 -25.58 -0.50
N SER A 110 53.29 -24.96 0.32
CA SER A 110 54.72 -24.80 0.02
C SER A 110 55.43 -26.15 0.07
#